data_AF-A0A0N0SPI6-F1
#
_entry.id   AF-A0A0N0SPI6-F1
#
_cell.length_a   1.000
_cell.length_b   1.000
_cell.length_c   1.000
_cell.angle_alpha   90.00
_cell.angle_beta   90.00
_cell.angle_gamma   90.00
#
_symmetry.space_group_name_H-M   'P 1'
#
loop_
_entity.id
_entity.type
_entity.pdbx_description
1 polymer ?
#
loop_
_entity_poly.entity_id
_entity_poly.type
_entity_poly.pdbx_seq_one_letter_code
_entity_poly.pdbx_strand_id
1 'polypeptide(L)'
;MRTVHRDDLRTLWTEPRPPDAPARVWRDWALLAAGLAGVALEATLRENVVWRPVAVVFTVWLCLLPLWRRTRPLAMVTLAFGSVILLPVASLVAAPAEPVGLYTGAVVLVLVYALPRWGSGREIVLGGAVVLAVGALCVVTDETPVVEKVVGFVFLLLPGVLGSAVRFRVTARERQLEQLRSREREQLARELHDTVAHHVSAMVIIAQAGRVLAGTDPSAAVEALEGVEEEGARTLEEMRAMVAALRDRGVGAELAPPAGVADLERLVRTPGGRLRVDLGLDGELDALPPAVDAAVYRIVQESVTNAVRHAVDATEVVVRVAAERHAVRVSVRDNGRRTGRGRDGYGLTGLRERATLLGGTLRAGPGTDRGWHVDAELPRARSESGVHSRPRR
;
A
#
# COMPACT_ATOMS: atom_id res chain seq x y z
N MET A 1 29.69 -15.19 24.78
CA MET A 1 29.11 -13.86 25.11
C MET A 1 29.71 -12.71 24.28
N ARG A 2 31.03 -12.65 24.01
CA ARG A 2 31.65 -11.63 23.13
C ARG A 2 31.32 -11.74 21.62
N THR A 3 30.91 -12.91 21.14
CA THR A 3 30.61 -13.17 19.71
C THR A 3 29.23 -12.66 19.31
N VAL A 4 28.19 -12.96 20.11
CA VAL A 4 26.80 -12.51 19.88
C VAL A 4 26.70 -10.97 19.79
N HIS A 5 27.38 -10.26 20.70
CA HIS A 5 27.34 -8.80 20.72
C HIS A 5 28.04 -8.14 19.51
N ARG A 6 29.04 -8.81 18.91
CA ARG A 6 29.69 -8.31 17.69
C ARG A 6 28.79 -8.48 16.47
N ASP A 7 27.98 -9.53 16.42
CA ASP A 7 27.05 -9.77 15.32
C ASP A 7 25.86 -8.80 15.40
N ASP A 8 25.35 -8.50 16.59
CA ASP A 8 24.27 -7.51 16.78
C ASP A 8 24.69 -6.09 16.34
N LEU A 9 25.90 -5.66 16.73
CA LEU A 9 26.43 -4.35 16.34
C LEU A 9 26.70 -4.25 14.84
N ARG A 10 27.20 -5.33 14.23
CA ARG A 10 27.38 -5.38 12.77
C ARG A 10 26.04 -5.32 12.04
N THR A 11 25.02 -6.00 12.57
CA THR A 11 23.67 -6.02 12.01
C THR A 11 23.01 -4.64 12.07
N LEU A 12 23.13 -3.95 13.20
CA LEU A 12 22.70 -2.56 13.30
C LEU A 12 23.51 -1.67 12.35
N TRP A 13 24.84 -1.80 12.31
CA TRP A 13 25.70 -0.96 11.48
C TRP A 13 25.44 -1.08 9.97
N THR A 14 24.97 -2.23 9.50
CA THR A 14 24.63 -2.47 8.09
C THR A 14 23.16 -2.21 7.77
N GLU A 15 22.33 -1.85 8.76
CA GLU A 15 20.90 -1.68 8.55
C GLU A 15 20.62 -0.50 7.59
N PRO A 16 19.96 -0.72 6.44
CA PRO A 16 19.72 0.31 5.46
C PRO A 16 18.68 1.33 5.97
N ARG A 17 18.58 2.46 5.25
CA ARG A 17 17.48 3.40 5.47
C ARG A 17 16.16 2.76 5.07
N PRO A 18 15.04 3.07 5.74
CA PRO A 18 13.73 2.65 5.28
C PRO A 18 13.47 3.12 3.85
N PRO A 19 12.97 2.26 2.96
CA PRO A 19 12.56 2.66 1.61
C PRO A 19 11.37 3.65 1.70
N ASP A 20 11.23 4.50 0.68
CA ASP A 20 10.09 5.39 0.47
C ASP A 20 9.83 6.47 1.55
N ALA A 21 10.89 7.05 2.11
CA ALA A 21 10.76 8.22 2.97
C ALA A 21 10.25 9.44 2.17
N PRO A 22 9.07 10.02 2.49
CA PRO A 22 8.58 11.20 1.77
C PRO A 22 9.51 12.39 2.04
N ALA A 23 9.86 13.17 1.02
CA ALA A 23 10.74 14.30 1.18
C ALA A 23 10.14 15.39 2.09
N ARG A 24 8.90 15.83 1.80
CA ARG A 24 8.11 16.76 2.61
C ARG A 24 6.62 16.46 2.46
N VAL A 25 5.86 16.64 3.52
CA VAL A 25 4.39 16.56 3.52
C VAL A 25 3.80 17.76 4.24
N TRP A 26 2.51 18.02 4.05
CA TRP A 26 1.77 19.11 4.69
C TRP A 26 1.97 19.16 6.23
N ARG A 27 2.11 17.99 6.87
CA ARG A 27 2.38 17.88 8.32
C ARG A 27 3.71 18.51 8.74
N ASP A 28 4.71 18.54 7.86
CA ASP A 28 6.00 19.16 8.15
C ASP A 28 5.89 20.69 8.17
N TRP A 29 5.06 21.25 7.28
CA TRP A 29 4.72 22.67 7.29
C TRP A 29 3.84 23.05 8.48
N ALA A 30 2.89 22.20 8.85
CA ALA A 30 2.09 22.40 10.05
C ALA A 30 2.96 22.39 11.33
N LEU A 31 3.94 21.47 11.42
CA LEU A 31 4.90 21.43 12.52
C LEU A 31 5.76 22.71 12.57
N LEU A 32 6.24 23.19 11.42
CA LEU A 32 6.98 24.44 11.34
C LEU A 32 6.12 25.63 11.81
N ALA A 33 4.89 25.74 11.30
CA ALA A 33 3.99 26.82 11.67
C ALA A 33 3.67 26.82 13.18
N ALA A 34 3.43 25.63 13.77
CA ALA A 34 3.23 25.47 15.20
C ALA A 34 4.48 25.87 16.00
N GLY A 35 5.66 25.47 15.56
CA GLY A 35 6.93 25.87 16.17
C GLY A 35 7.15 27.38 16.14
N LEU A 36 6.96 28.02 14.99
CA LEU A 36 7.10 29.47 14.84
C LEU A 36 6.07 30.24 15.69
N ALA A 37 4.83 29.76 15.76
CA ALA A 37 3.81 30.33 16.64
C ALA A 37 4.20 30.21 18.12
N GLY A 38 4.77 29.06 18.53
CA GLY A 38 5.31 28.85 19.88
C GLY A 38 6.45 29.81 20.21
N VAL A 39 7.40 30.00 19.27
CA VAL A 39 8.49 30.98 19.42
C VAL A 39 7.93 32.38 19.60
N ALA A 40 6.99 32.82 18.76
CA ALA A 40 6.39 34.15 18.86
C ALA A 40 5.68 34.34 20.20
N LEU A 41 4.89 33.35 20.63
CA LEU A 41 4.17 33.38 21.89
C LEU A 41 5.13 33.49 23.08
N GLU A 42 6.14 32.62 23.17
CA GLU A 42 7.11 32.67 24.26
C GLU A 42 7.96 33.94 24.24
N ALA A 43 8.35 34.40 23.04
CA ALA A 43 9.09 35.64 22.88
C ALA A 43 8.30 36.86 23.38
N THR A 44 6.96 36.82 23.33
CA THR A 44 6.12 37.89 23.89
C THR A 44 5.88 37.74 25.39
N LEU A 45 5.60 36.53 25.88
CA LEU A 45 5.16 36.29 27.25
C LEU A 45 6.31 36.12 28.26
N ARG A 46 7.51 35.70 27.83
CA ARG A 46 8.64 35.48 28.73
C ARG A 46 9.58 36.67 28.71
N GLU A 47 9.52 37.49 29.75
CA GLU A 47 10.41 38.65 29.93
C GLU A 47 11.77 38.27 30.52
N ASN A 48 11.83 37.17 31.27
CA ASN A 48 13.01 36.70 32.02
C ASN A 48 13.97 35.84 31.17
N VAL A 49 14.12 36.12 29.87
CA VAL A 49 15.04 35.37 28.99
C VAL A 49 16.23 36.26 28.67
N VAL A 50 17.43 35.80 29.00
CA VAL A 50 18.66 36.53 28.65
C VAL A 50 18.87 36.45 27.14
N TRP A 51 19.21 37.60 26.54
CA TRP A 51 19.45 37.73 25.10
C TRP A 51 18.28 37.25 24.21
N ARG A 52 17.06 37.70 24.51
CA ARG A 52 15.82 37.35 23.77
C ARG A 52 15.97 37.29 22.25
N PRO A 53 16.60 38.26 21.56
CA PRO A 53 16.75 38.18 20.10
C PRO A 53 17.58 36.96 19.65
N VAL A 54 18.63 36.63 20.39
CA VAL A 54 19.49 35.47 20.12
C VAL A 54 18.71 34.18 20.36
N ALA A 55 17.98 34.08 21.47
CA ALA A 55 17.16 32.91 21.80
C ALA A 55 16.04 32.68 20.75
N VAL A 56 15.43 33.75 20.24
CA VAL A 56 14.43 33.68 19.16
C VAL A 56 15.05 33.16 17.86
N VAL A 57 16.14 33.78 17.39
CA VAL A 57 16.84 33.34 16.16
C VAL A 57 17.26 31.89 16.27
N PHE A 58 17.79 31.50 17.43
CA PHE A 58 18.21 30.14 17.70
C PHE A 58 17.04 29.15 17.67
N THR A 59 15.91 29.48 18.29
CA THR A 59 14.75 28.56 18.32
C THR A 59 14.08 28.46 16.94
N VAL A 60 14.03 29.56 16.18
CA VAL A 60 13.59 29.53 14.77
C VAL A 60 14.49 28.61 13.95
N TRP A 61 15.80 28.68 14.13
CA TRP A 61 16.75 27.75 13.51
C TRP A 61 16.40 26.29 13.82
N LEU A 62 16.16 25.96 15.10
CA LEU A 62 15.76 24.60 15.51
C LEU A 62 14.43 24.16 14.89
N CYS A 63 13.46 25.07 14.70
CA CYS A 63 12.18 24.77 14.06
C CYS A 63 12.29 24.46 12.55
N LEU A 64 13.34 24.94 11.87
CA LEU A 64 13.56 24.68 10.44
C LEU A 64 14.11 23.28 10.18
N LEU A 65 14.98 22.77 11.06
CA LEU A 65 15.67 21.48 10.87
C LEU A 65 14.72 20.27 10.68
N PRO A 66 13.56 20.16 11.39
CA PRO A 66 12.59 19.10 11.17
C PRO A 66 12.06 18.95 9.75
N LEU A 67 12.19 19.96 8.87
CA LEU A 67 11.76 19.87 7.46
C LEU A 67 12.58 18.86 6.65
N TRP A 68 13.82 18.58 7.06
CA TRP A 68 14.72 17.63 6.38
C TRP A 68 14.96 16.36 7.20
N ARG A 69 14.17 16.15 8.27
CA ARG A 69 14.35 15.04 9.22
C ARG A 69 14.26 13.64 8.61
N ARG A 70 13.65 13.52 7.42
CA ARG A 70 13.46 12.24 6.71
C ARG A 70 14.54 11.96 5.67
N THR A 71 15.04 13.01 5.03
CA THR A 71 16.05 12.90 3.96
C THR A 71 17.48 12.90 4.50
N ARG A 72 17.74 13.64 5.59
CA ARG A 72 19.08 13.81 6.18
C ARG A 72 19.02 13.82 7.73
N PRO A 73 18.56 12.74 8.37
CA PRO A 73 18.35 12.70 9.81
C PRO A 73 19.63 12.98 10.62
N LEU A 74 20.77 12.37 10.25
CA LEU A 74 22.04 12.60 10.95
C LEU A 74 22.47 14.06 10.89
N ALA A 75 22.47 14.66 9.70
CA ALA A 75 22.87 16.06 9.53
C ALA A 75 22.00 17.01 10.37
N MET A 76 20.68 16.79 10.40
CA MET A 76 19.77 17.63 11.18
C MET A 76 19.97 17.45 12.69
N VAL A 77 20.24 16.22 13.17
CA VAL A 77 20.58 15.97 14.58
C VAL A 77 21.91 16.65 14.94
N THR A 78 22.95 16.48 14.12
CA THR A 78 24.25 17.11 14.39
C THR A 78 24.16 18.63 14.39
N LEU A 79 23.41 19.23 13.45
CA LEU A 79 23.19 20.68 13.42
C LEU A 79 22.39 21.16 14.63
N ALA A 80 21.31 20.47 15.00
CA ALA A 80 20.50 20.84 16.15
C ALA A 80 21.31 20.75 17.45
N PHE A 81 21.85 19.58 17.76
CA PHE A 81 22.57 19.35 19.01
C PHE A 81 23.91 20.07 19.07
N GLY A 82 24.61 20.23 17.94
CA GLY A 82 25.80 21.07 17.85
C GLY A 82 25.48 22.54 18.13
N SER A 83 24.34 23.04 17.64
CA SER A 83 23.90 24.40 17.95
C SER A 83 23.44 24.55 19.42
N VAL A 84 22.83 23.52 20.01
CA VAL A 84 22.40 23.52 21.42
C VAL A 84 23.58 23.67 22.38
N ILE A 85 24.76 23.13 22.06
CA ILE A 85 25.97 23.32 22.88
C ILE A 85 26.41 24.80 22.94
N LEU A 86 26.13 25.59 21.89
CA LEU A 86 26.59 26.98 21.83
C LEU A 86 25.92 27.86 22.90
N LEU A 87 24.68 27.55 23.30
CA LEU A 87 23.96 28.35 24.29
C LEU A 87 24.55 28.24 25.71
N PRO A 88 24.77 27.03 26.28
CA PRO A 88 25.47 26.89 27.57
C PRO A 88 26.89 27.45 27.57
N VAL A 89 27.63 27.30 26.46
CA VAL A 89 28.98 27.87 26.35
C VAL A 89 28.95 29.39 26.38
N ALA A 90 27.98 30.01 25.69
CA ALA A 90 27.79 31.45 25.74
C ALA A 90 27.32 31.94 27.12
N SER A 91 26.46 31.17 27.81
CA SER A 91 25.95 31.55 29.14
C SER A 91 27.02 31.51 30.22
N LEU A 92 27.99 30.59 30.13
CA LEU A 92 29.16 30.51 31.01
C LEU A 92 30.02 31.80 30.97
N VAL A 93 30.00 32.52 29.85
CA VAL A 93 30.79 33.76 29.66
C VAL A 93 29.98 35.02 29.99
N ALA A 94 28.67 35.01 29.78
CA ALA A 94 27.85 36.23 29.76
C ALA A 94 26.98 36.47 31.01
N ALA A 95 26.38 35.42 31.60
CA ALA A 95 25.49 35.55 32.77
C ALA A 95 25.27 34.16 33.40
N PRO A 96 26.03 33.75 34.42
CA PRO A 96 25.78 32.51 35.13
C PRO A 96 24.45 32.59 35.89
N ALA A 97 23.60 31.56 35.74
CA ALA A 97 22.35 31.31 36.47
C ALA A 97 21.00 31.86 35.91
N GLU A 98 20.95 32.43 34.71
CA GLU A 98 19.67 32.82 34.07
C GLU A 98 19.27 31.86 32.93
N PRO A 99 17.96 31.61 32.69
CA PRO A 99 17.50 30.70 31.63
C PRO A 99 17.76 31.28 30.22
N VAL A 100 18.57 30.58 29.42
CA VAL A 100 19.07 31.05 28.11
C VAL A 100 18.26 30.49 26.91
N GLY A 101 17.06 29.94 27.12
CA GLY A 101 16.29 29.28 26.05
C GLY A 101 14.77 29.31 26.19
N LEU A 102 14.11 29.12 25.03
CA LEU A 102 12.66 28.95 24.92
C LEU A 102 12.28 27.47 25.07
N TYR A 103 11.15 27.17 25.70
CA TYR A 103 10.62 25.81 25.85
C TYR A 103 10.29 25.18 24.49
N THR A 104 9.96 25.99 23.50
CA THR A 104 9.78 25.60 22.09
C THR A 104 11.02 24.92 21.50
N GLY A 105 12.20 25.11 22.11
CA GLY A 105 13.41 24.33 21.81
C GLY A 105 13.23 22.81 21.93
N ALA A 106 12.21 22.33 22.65
CA ALA A 106 11.81 20.92 22.71
C ALA A 106 11.45 20.32 21.33
N VAL A 107 11.32 21.12 20.26
CA VAL A 107 11.21 20.64 18.87
C VAL A 107 12.34 19.68 18.46
N VAL A 108 13.52 19.75 19.10
CA VAL A 108 14.62 18.80 18.88
C VAL A 108 14.25 17.36 19.18
N LEU A 109 13.25 17.11 20.04
CA LEU A 109 12.73 15.77 20.33
C LEU A 109 12.15 15.10 19.07
N VAL A 110 11.64 15.89 18.13
CA VAL A 110 11.20 15.38 16.82
C VAL A 110 12.38 14.82 16.02
N LEU A 111 13.56 15.43 16.14
CA LEU A 111 14.78 14.94 15.49
C LEU A 111 15.32 13.68 16.16
N VAL A 112 15.26 13.61 17.50
CA VAL A 112 15.61 12.39 18.26
C VAL A 112 14.71 11.22 17.90
N TYR A 113 13.41 11.45 17.67
CA TYR A 113 12.49 10.45 17.12
C TYR A 113 12.83 10.09 15.67
N ALA A 114 13.09 11.09 14.83
CA ALA A 114 13.29 10.89 13.41
C ALA A 114 14.56 10.10 13.08
N LEU A 115 15.59 10.21 13.92
CA LEU A 115 16.88 9.55 13.73
C LEU A 115 16.75 8.01 13.63
N PRO A 116 16.22 7.29 14.64
CA PRO A 116 15.99 5.85 14.51
C PRO A 116 14.90 5.51 13.50
N ARG A 117 13.89 6.38 13.34
CA ARG A 117 12.78 6.13 12.41
C ARG A 117 13.19 6.15 10.94
N TRP A 118 14.13 7.00 10.54
CA TRP A 118 14.46 7.25 9.12
C TRP A 118 15.95 7.09 8.77
N GLY A 119 16.84 7.04 9.76
CA GLY A 119 18.28 6.88 9.52
C GLY A 119 18.69 5.44 9.18
N SER A 120 19.85 5.28 8.55
CA SER A 120 20.55 4.00 8.51
C SER A 120 21.10 3.68 9.89
N GLY A 121 21.43 2.42 10.18
CA GLY A 121 21.94 2.11 11.51
C GLY A 121 23.28 2.79 11.86
N ARG A 122 24.11 3.13 10.86
CA ARG A 122 25.29 4.02 11.07
C ARG A 122 24.88 5.39 11.57
N GLU A 123 23.83 5.97 10.97
CA GLU A 123 23.31 7.28 11.36
C GLU A 123 22.72 7.23 12.77
N ILE A 124 22.05 6.14 13.14
CA ILE A 124 21.51 5.94 14.49
C ILE A 124 22.63 5.92 15.52
N VAL A 125 23.70 5.16 15.27
CA VAL A 125 24.84 5.08 16.19
C VAL A 125 25.57 6.42 16.31
N LEU A 126 25.92 7.05 15.18
CA LEU A 126 26.64 8.33 15.17
C LEU A 126 25.80 9.46 15.76
N GLY A 127 24.54 9.58 15.33
CA GLY A 127 23.62 10.61 15.83
C GLY A 127 23.25 10.38 17.29
N GLY A 128 23.07 9.12 17.71
CA GLY A 128 22.86 8.76 19.11
C GLY A 128 24.05 9.14 19.98
N ALA A 129 25.28 8.91 19.52
CA ALA A 129 26.49 9.35 20.23
C ALA A 129 26.55 10.88 20.38
N VAL A 130 26.14 11.65 19.36
CA VAL A 130 26.04 13.12 19.45
C VAL A 130 24.99 13.52 20.48
N VAL A 131 23.79 12.95 20.45
CA VAL A 131 22.71 13.24 21.41
C VAL A 131 23.15 12.94 22.85
N LEU A 132 23.81 11.79 23.06
CA LEU A 132 24.31 11.40 24.38
C LEU A 132 25.43 12.31 24.86
N ALA A 133 26.39 12.68 24.00
CA ALA A 133 27.50 13.57 24.36
C ALA A 133 26.98 14.96 24.75
N VAL A 134 26.07 15.52 23.96
CA VAL A 134 25.48 16.84 24.23
C VAL A 134 24.60 16.81 25.48
N GLY A 135 23.77 15.76 25.63
CA GLY A 135 22.94 15.58 26.81
C GLY A 135 23.76 15.43 28.09
N ALA A 136 24.85 14.65 28.06
CA ALA A 136 25.76 14.50 29.17
C ALA A 136 26.47 15.82 29.51
N LEU A 137 26.90 16.58 28.50
CA LEU A 137 27.48 17.90 28.72
C LEU A 137 26.49 18.84 29.42
N CYS A 138 25.24 18.90 28.95
CA CYS A 138 24.19 19.71 29.57
C CYS A 138 23.96 19.31 31.04
N VAL A 139 23.94 18.01 31.35
CA VAL A 139 23.78 17.49 32.72
C VAL A 139 24.94 17.90 33.64
N VAL A 140 26.16 17.98 33.10
CA VAL A 140 27.37 18.38 33.85
C VAL A 140 27.45 19.89 34.07
N THR A 141 27.00 20.70 33.11
CA THR A 141 27.07 22.17 33.19
C THR A 141 25.90 22.81 33.92
N ASP A 142 24.76 22.10 33.99
CA ASP A 142 23.57 22.59 34.68
C ASP A 142 23.69 22.36 36.20
N GLU A 143 23.21 23.27 37.03
CA GLU A 143 23.28 23.19 38.51
C GLU A 143 21.95 22.69 39.13
N THR A 144 20.99 22.27 38.29
CA THR A 144 19.70 21.73 38.73
C THR A 144 19.82 20.47 39.60
N PRO A 145 18.81 20.18 40.45
CA PRO A 145 18.78 18.96 41.24
C PRO A 145 18.96 17.70 40.38
N VAL A 146 19.67 16.70 40.91
CA VAL A 146 19.97 15.43 40.20
C VAL A 146 18.71 14.77 39.65
N VAL A 147 17.59 14.84 40.38
CA VAL A 147 16.30 14.27 39.94
C VAL A 147 15.80 14.92 38.65
N GLU A 148 15.87 16.25 38.53
CA GLU A 148 15.42 16.98 37.34
C GLU A 148 16.29 16.65 36.12
N LYS A 149 17.61 16.54 36.33
CA LYS A 149 18.56 16.11 35.28
C LYS A 149 18.24 14.72 34.76
N VAL A 150 17.98 13.78 35.66
CA VAL A 150 17.61 12.40 35.29
C VAL A 150 16.30 12.39 34.51
N VAL A 151 15.27 13.11 34.97
CA VAL A 151 13.98 13.21 34.28
C VAL A 151 14.13 13.82 32.89
N GLY A 152 14.88 14.91 32.76
CA GLY A 152 15.16 15.57 31.48
C GLY A 152 15.90 14.67 30.50
N PHE A 153 16.90 13.92 30.98
CA PHE A 153 17.65 12.98 30.15
C PHE A 153 16.80 11.78 29.68
N VAL A 154 15.94 11.23 30.55
CA VAL A 154 14.98 10.19 30.18
C VAL A 154 13.99 10.73 29.14
N PHE A 155 13.48 11.95 29.35
CA PHE A 155 12.55 12.60 28.43
C PHE A 155 13.19 12.87 27.06
N LEU A 156 14.48 13.22 27.03
CA LEU A 156 15.27 13.39 25.80
C LEU A 156 15.38 12.09 24.99
N LEU A 157 15.57 10.94 25.66
CA LEU A 157 15.79 9.65 25.00
C LEU A 157 14.49 8.93 24.61
N LEU A 158 13.38 9.22 25.30
CA LEU A 158 12.08 8.58 25.06
C LEU A 158 11.60 8.64 23.58
N PRO A 159 11.69 9.77 22.86
CA PRO A 159 11.35 9.83 21.44
C PRO A 159 12.19 8.90 20.58
N GLY A 160 13.47 8.68 20.93
CA GLY A 160 14.35 7.76 20.23
C GLY A 160 13.87 6.31 20.36
N VAL A 161 13.50 5.90 21.58
CA VAL A 161 12.88 4.59 21.84
C VAL A 161 11.60 4.41 21.04
N LEU A 162 10.74 5.45 21.02
CA LEU A 162 9.50 5.43 20.26
C LEU A 162 9.76 5.31 18.74
N GLY A 163 10.75 6.03 18.22
CA GLY A 163 11.14 5.97 16.81
C GLY A 163 11.61 4.57 16.41
N SER A 164 12.44 3.93 17.24
CA SER A 164 12.88 2.54 17.06
C SER A 164 11.73 1.55 17.14
N ALA A 165 10.82 1.72 18.11
CA ALA A 165 9.64 0.86 18.25
C ALA A 165 8.70 0.95 17.04
N VAL A 166 8.49 2.16 16.51
CA VAL A 166 7.69 2.36 15.29
C VAL A 166 8.38 1.73 14.08
N ARG A 167 9.69 1.91 13.91
CA ARG A 167 10.46 1.25 12.83
C ARG A 167 10.30 -0.27 12.91
N PHE A 168 10.54 -0.84 14.08
CA PHE A 168 10.43 -2.29 14.30
C PHE A 168 9.02 -2.79 13.96
N ARG A 169 7.97 -2.10 14.39
CA ARG A 169 6.57 -2.48 14.09
C ARG A 169 6.25 -2.44 12.59
N VAL A 170 6.74 -1.44 11.86
CA VAL A 170 6.52 -1.33 10.42
C VAL A 170 7.23 -2.48 9.70
N THR A 171 8.52 -2.67 9.97
CA THR A 171 9.32 -3.74 9.34
C THR A 171 8.82 -5.14 9.71
N ALA A 172 8.36 -5.34 10.96
CA ALA A 172 7.78 -6.62 11.37
C ALA A 172 6.48 -6.92 10.60
N ARG A 173 5.62 -5.91 10.39
CA ARG A 173 4.39 -6.06 9.60
C ARG A 173 4.69 -6.36 8.13
N GLU A 174 5.65 -5.68 7.53
CA GLU A 174 6.08 -5.94 6.16
C GLU A 174 6.57 -7.38 6.00
N ARG A 175 7.45 -7.85 6.90
CA ARG A 175 7.91 -9.25 6.92
C ARG A 175 6.79 -10.25 7.12
N GLN A 176 5.81 -9.95 7.98
CA GLN A 176 4.64 -10.81 8.16
C GLN A 176 3.81 -10.92 6.88
N LEU A 177 3.58 -9.81 6.17
CA LEU A 177 2.87 -9.81 4.90
C LEU A 177 3.63 -10.60 3.82
N GLU A 178 4.94 -10.44 3.74
CA GLU A 178 5.80 -11.21 2.83
C GLU A 178 5.74 -12.72 3.15
N GLN A 179 5.81 -13.10 4.42
CA GLN A 179 5.70 -14.50 4.85
C GLN A 179 4.33 -15.09 4.53
N LEU A 180 3.24 -14.34 4.75
CA LEU A 180 1.90 -14.78 4.40
C LEU A 180 1.77 -14.97 2.88
N ARG A 181 2.25 -14.02 2.08
CA ARG A 181 2.27 -14.13 0.61
C ARG A 181 3.09 -15.34 0.13
N SER A 182 4.25 -15.60 0.75
CA SER A 182 5.08 -16.75 0.41
C SER A 182 4.38 -18.07 0.71
N ARG A 183 3.77 -18.19 1.90
CA ARG A 183 3.02 -19.39 2.30
C ARG A 183 1.81 -19.64 1.40
N GLU A 184 1.11 -18.57 1.03
CA GLU A 184 -0.01 -18.64 0.09
C GLU A 184 0.47 -19.14 -1.27
N ARG A 185 1.57 -18.60 -1.82
CA ARG A 185 2.16 -19.09 -3.08
C ARG A 185 2.54 -20.57 -3.02
N GLU A 186 3.16 -21.02 -1.93
CA GLU A 186 3.52 -22.44 -1.74
C GLU A 186 2.31 -23.36 -1.59
N GLN A 187 1.26 -22.90 -0.91
CA GLN A 187 0.01 -23.66 -0.79
C GLN A 187 -0.66 -23.79 -2.15
N LEU A 188 -0.76 -22.70 -2.92
CA LEU A 188 -1.34 -22.71 -4.26
C LEU A 188 -0.56 -23.60 -5.23
N ALA A 189 0.77 -23.59 -5.16
CA ALA A 189 1.59 -24.49 -5.97
C ALA A 189 1.30 -25.97 -5.66
N ARG A 190 1.09 -26.30 -4.37
CA ARG A 190 0.71 -27.67 -3.95
C ARG A 190 -0.68 -28.05 -4.42
N GLU A 191 -1.68 -27.19 -4.21
CA GLU A 191 -3.05 -27.42 -4.68
C GLU A 191 -3.09 -27.63 -6.20
N LEU A 192 -2.37 -26.80 -6.96
CA LEU A 192 -2.23 -26.99 -8.42
C LEU A 192 -1.55 -28.31 -8.77
N HIS A 193 -0.47 -28.67 -8.08
CA HIS A 193 0.24 -29.92 -8.33
C HIS A 193 -0.63 -31.14 -8.03
N ASP A 194 -1.36 -31.13 -6.91
CA ASP A 194 -2.23 -32.22 -6.50
C ASP A 194 -3.38 -32.43 -7.49
N THR A 195 -4.03 -31.35 -7.94
CA THR A 195 -5.07 -31.43 -8.98
C THR A 195 -4.51 -31.99 -10.28
N VAL A 196 -3.38 -31.46 -10.76
CA VAL A 196 -2.75 -31.95 -12.01
C VAL A 196 -2.36 -33.43 -11.89
N ALA A 197 -1.72 -33.82 -10.79
CA ALA A 197 -1.31 -35.20 -10.57
C ALA A 197 -2.50 -36.17 -10.55
N HIS A 198 -3.62 -35.76 -9.95
CA HIS A 198 -4.84 -36.56 -9.90
C HIS A 198 -5.41 -36.84 -11.31
N HIS A 199 -5.61 -35.80 -12.11
CA HIS A 199 -6.18 -35.97 -13.45
C HIS A 199 -5.24 -36.67 -14.42
N VAL A 200 -3.93 -36.38 -14.37
CA VAL A 200 -2.94 -37.09 -15.18
C VAL A 200 -2.94 -38.59 -14.82
N SER A 201 -3.07 -38.93 -13.54
CA SER A 201 -3.19 -40.33 -13.12
C SER A 201 -4.45 -41.00 -13.68
N ALA A 202 -5.59 -40.30 -13.67
CA ALA A 202 -6.83 -40.80 -14.26
C ALA A 202 -6.68 -41.05 -15.77
N MET A 203 -6.11 -40.10 -16.52
CA MET A 203 -5.83 -40.28 -17.95
C MET A 203 -4.93 -41.48 -18.23
N VAL A 204 -3.87 -41.68 -17.42
CA VAL A 204 -2.97 -42.83 -17.54
C VAL A 204 -3.72 -44.14 -17.32
N ILE A 205 -4.59 -44.21 -16.31
CA ILE A 205 -5.40 -45.41 -16.02
C ILE A 205 -6.36 -45.71 -17.16
N ILE A 206 -7.07 -44.71 -17.70
CA ILE A 206 -8.00 -44.86 -18.83
C ILE A 206 -7.24 -45.37 -20.07
N ALA A 207 -6.10 -44.76 -20.40
CA ALA A 207 -5.27 -45.17 -21.52
C ALA A 207 -4.74 -46.61 -21.38
N GLN A 208 -4.37 -47.01 -20.16
CA GLN A 208 -3.95 -48.39 -19.87
C GLN A 208 -5.10 -49.39 -20.05
N ALA A 209 -6.30 -49.06 -19.58
CA ALA A 209 -7.48 -49.90 -19.77
C ALA A 209 -7.81 -50.10 -21.26
N GLY A 210 -7.79 -49.02 -22.05
CA GLY A 210 -7.96 -49.08 -23.50
C GLY A 210 -6.92 -49.97 -24.19
N ARG A 211 -5.64 -49.87 -23.79
CA ARG A 211 -4.57 -50.73 -24.33
C ARG A 211 -4.77 -52.22 -24.04
N VAL A 212 -5.28 -52.57 -22.85
CA VAL A 212 -5.54 -53.96 -22.47
C VAL A 212 -6.69 -54.54 -23.30
N LEU A 213 -7.73 -53.75 -23.54
CA LEU A 213 -8.93 -54.18 -24.24
C LEU A 213 -8.79 -54.15 -25.77
N ALA A 214 -7.87 -53.36 -26.32
CA ALA A 214 -7.71 -53.15 -27.77
C ALA A 214 -7.58 -54.43 -28.61
N GLY A 215 -7.00 -55.50 -28.05
CA GLY A 215 -6.84 -56.78 -28.76
C GLY A 215 -8.13 -57.60 -28.85
N THR A 216 -9.06 -57.41 -27.92
CA THR A 216 -10.32 -58.16 -27.82
C THR A 216 -11.54 -57.32 -28.23
N ASP A 217 -11.47 -56.01 -28.03
CA ASP A 217 -12.52 -55.04 -28.32
C ASP A 217 -11.88 -53.72 -28.82
N PRO A 218 -11.77 -53.55 -30.15
CA PRO A 218 -11.23 -52.32 -30.73
C PRO A 218 -12.06 -51.07 -30.42
N SER A 219 -13.38 -51.20 -30.20
CA SER A 219 -14.26 -50.09 -29.81
C SER A 219 -13.89 -49.53 -28.44
N ALA A 220 -13.56 -50.40 -27.47
CA ALA A 220 -13.13 -49.99 -26.14
C ALA A 220 -11.83 -49.16 -26.15
N ALA A 221 -10.95 -49.36 -27.15
CA ALA A 221 -9.76 -48.54 -27.31
C ALA A 221 -10.09 -47.12 -27.80
N VAL A 222 -11.11 -46.97 -28.64
CA VAL A 222 -11.60 -45.66 -29.09
C VAL A 222 -12.29 -44.92 -27.95
N GLU A 223 -13.17 -45.59 -27.20
CA GLU A 223 -13.83 -45.01 -26.02
C GLU A 223 -12.81 -44.55 -24.95
N ALA A 224 -11.73 -45.30 -24.74
CA ALA A 224 -10.67 -44.88 -23.83
C ALA A 224 -9.94 -43.62 -24.31
N LEU A 225 -9.71 -43.45 -25.61
CA LEU A 225 -9.10 -42.24 -26.16
C LEU A 225 -10.03 -41.03 -26.01
N GLU A 226 -11.33 -41.20 -26.24
CA GLU A 226 -12.34 -40.15 -25.99
C GLU A 226 -12.37 -39.76 -24.51
N GLY A 227 -12.32 -40.73 -23.60
CA GLY A 227 -12.26 -40.47 -22.16
C GLY A 227 -10.99 -39.71 -21.73
N VAL A 228 -9.84 -39.99 -22.34
CA VAL A 228 -8.60 -39.22 -22.11
C VAL A 228 -8.73 -37.78 -22.63
N GLU A 229 -9.34 -37.59 -23.81
CA GLU A 229 -9.57 -36.26 -24.38
C GLU A 229 -10.51 -35.42 -23.51
N GLU A 230 -11.62 -36.00 -23.04
CA GLU A 230 -12.56 -35.34 -22.13
C GLU A 230 -11.91 -34.96 -20.80
N GLU A 231 -11.17 -35.89 -20.19
CA GLU A 231 -10.49 -35.62 -18.92
C GLU A 231 -9.41 -34.54 -19.11
N GLY A 232 -8.66 -34.58 -20.22
CA GLY A 232 -7.68 -33.56 -20.57
C GLY A 232 -8.27 -32.17 -20.76
N ALA A 233 -9.40 -32.08 -21.46
CA ALA A 233 -10.13 -30.83 -21.66
C ALA A 233 -10.63 -30.26 -20.32
N ARG A 234 -11.21 -31.11 -19.46
CA ARG A 234 -11.69 -30.74 -18.12
C ARG A 234 -10.57 -30.21 -17.23
N THR A 235 -9.44 -30.91 -17.16
CA THR A 235 -8.27 -30.47 -16.37
C THR A 235 -7.76 -29.11 -16.82
N LEU A 236 -7.66 -28.87 -18.13
CA LEU A 236 -7.22 -27.59 -18.67
C LEU A 236 -8.18 -26.45 -18.32
N GLU A 237 -9.49 -26.71 -18.30
CA GLU A 237 -10.49 -25.74 -17.89
C GLU A 237 -10.39 -25.40 -16.40
N GLU A 238 -10.26 -26.42 -15.54
CA GLU A 238 -10.08 -26.24 -14.09
C GLU A 238 -8.78 -25.49 -13.75
N MET A 239 -7.67 -25.83 -14.40
CA MET A 239 -6.41 -25.11 -14.25
C MET A 239 -6.53 -23.64 -14.68
N ARG A 240 -7.20 -23.36 -15.81
CA ARG A 240 -7.43 -21.98 -16.27
C ARG A 240 -8.30 -21.20 -15.30
N ALA A 241 -9.33 -21.83 -14.72
CA ALA A 241 -10.19 -21.22 -13.72
C ALA A 241 -9.43 -20.88 -12.43
N MET A 242 -8.59 -21.80 -11.94
CA MET A 242 -7.72 -21.56 -10.77
C MET A 242 -6.72 -20.42 -11.03
N VAL A 243 -6.03 -20.43 -12.17
CA VAL A 243 -5.07 -19.36 -12.53
C VAL A 243 -5.78 -18.01 -12.70
N ALA A 244 -6.99 -17.98 -13.27
CA ALA A 244 -7.78 -16.76 -13.39
C ALA A 244 -8.16 -16.20 -12.01
N ALA A 245 -8.62 -17.05 -11.09
CA ALA A 245 -8.93 -16.66 -9.71
C ALA A 245 -7.70 -16.10 -8.97
N LEU A 246 -6.51 -16.66 -9.21
CA LEU A 246 -5.25 -16.16 -8.64
C LEU A 246 -4.81 -14.81 -9.22
N ARG A 247 -5.07 -14.59 -10.51
CA ARG A 247 -4.82 -13.31 -11.16
C ARG A 247 -5.73 -12.22 -10.60
N ASP A 248 -6.96 -12.57 -10.24
CA ASP A 248 -7.91 -11.63 -9.60
C ASP A 248 -7.55 -11.31 -8.13
N ARG A 249 -6.93 -12.25 -7.41
CA ARG A 249 -6.43 -12.07 -6.04
C ARG A 249 -5.08 -11.35 -5.94
N GLY A 250 -4.52 -10.89 -7.06
CA GLY A 250 -3.37 -9.98 -7.08
C GLY A 250 -1.99 -10.65 -7.10
N VAL A 251 -1.87 -11.95 -7.41
CA VAL A 251 -0.58 -12.65 -7.41
C VAL A 251 0.29 -12.36 -8.66
N GLY A 252 -0.17 -11.55 -9.62
CA GLY A 252 0.57 -11.25 -10.86
C GLY A 252 0.51 -9.79 -11.35
N ALA A 253 0.11 -8.84 -10.50
CA ALA A 253 -0.14 -7.45 -10.91
C ALA A 253 0.98 -6.47 -10.53
N GLU A 254 2.25 -6.90 -10.56
CA GLU A 254 3.37 -6.10 -10.01
C GLU A 254 4.38 -5.58 -11.05
N LEU A 255 4.16 -5.72 -12.36
CA LEU A 255 5.17 -5.32 -13.37
C LEU A 255 4.67 -4.51 -14.59
N ALA A 256 3.44 -4.02 -14.59
CA ALA A 256 2.98 -3.03 -15.57
C ALA A 256 2.02 -2.03 -14.89
N PRO A 257 1.97 -0.76 -15.33
CA PRO A 257 0.87 0.13 -14.93
C PRO A 257 -0.45 -0.62 -15.15
N PRO A 258 -1.37 -0.63 -14.17
CA PRO A 258 -2.65 -1.30 -14.36
C PRO A 258 -3.34 -0.70 -15.59
N ALA A 259 -3.80 -1.57 -16.50
CA ALA A 259 -4.52 -1.15 -17.70
C ALA A 259 -5.76 -0.34 -17.29
N GLY A 260 -5.96 0.79 -17.96
CA GLY A 260 -6.96 1.80 -17.64
C GLY A 260 -8.01 1.95 -18.74
N VAL A 261 -8.91 2.92 -18.59
CA VAL A 261 -9.96 3.23 -19.57
C VAL A 261 -9.38 3.55 -20.96
N ALA A 262 -8.18 4.15 -21.02
CA ALA A 262 -7.45 4.41 -22.26
C ALA A 262 -7.12 3.14 -23.07
N ASP A 263 -7.04 1.98 -22.42
CA ASP A 263 -6.76 0.69 -23.07
C ASP A 263 -8.01 -0.01 -23.61
N LEU A 264 -9.22 0.51 -23.34
CA LEU A 264 -10.48 -0.13 -23.73
C LEU A 264 -10.65 -0.24 -25.25
N GLU A 265 -10.20 0.76 -26.00
CA GLU A 265 -10.24 0.69 -27.48
C GLU A 265 -9.42 -0.50 -28.00
N ARG A 266 -8.27 -0.77 -27.39
CA ARG A 266 -7.42 -1.90 -27.77
C ARG A 266 -8.02 -3.23 -27.34
N LEU A 267 -8.66 -3.27 -26.18
CA LEU A 267 -9.37 -4.44 -25.67
C LEU A 267 -10.50 -4.88 -26.62
N VAL A 268 -11.29 -3.93 -27.13
CA VAL A 268 -12.43 -4.24 -28.01
C VAL A 268 -12.04 -4.47 -29.47
N ARG A 269 -10.89 -3.95 -29.91
CA ARG A 269 -10.29 -4.27 -31.23
C ARG A 269 -9.55 -5.60 -31.19
N THR A 270 -10.27 -6.70 -31.04
CA THR A 270 -9.70 -8.04 -31.31
C THR A 270 -10.07 -8.47 -32.73
N PRO A 271 -9.12 -8.57 -33.68
CA PRO A 271 -9.42 -8.96 -35.06
C PRO A 271 -9.94 -10.41 -35.13
N GLY A 272 -11.08 -10.63 -35.80
CA GLY A 272 -11.57 -11.98 -36.16
C GLY A 272 -12.60 -12.62 -35.23
N GLY A 273 -13.14 -11.90 -34.24
CA GLY A 273 -14.24 -12.40 -33.40
C GLY A 273 -15.58 -12.47 -34.13
N ARG A 274 -16.44 -13.43 -33.76
CA ARG A 274 -17.84 -13.54 -34.27
C ARG A 274 -18.77 -12.45 -33.73
N LEU A 275 -18.31 -11.65 -32.77
CA LEU A 275 -19.07 -10.63 -32.05
C LEU A 275 -18.55 -9.23 -32.38
N ARG A 276 -19.43 -8.32 -32.80
CA ARG A 276 -19.10 -6.90 -32.95
C ARG A 276 -19.19 -6.21 -31.60
N VAL A 277 -18.16 -5.48 -31.19
CA VAL A 277 -18.19 -4.68 -29.96
C VAL A 277 -18.30 -3.19 -30.31
N ASP A 278 -19.38 -2.55 -29.90
CA ASP A 278 -19.60 -1.10 -30.03
C ASP A 278 -19.21 -0.40 -28.71
N LEU A 279 -18.15 0.41 -28.74
CA LEU A 279 -17.62 1.10 -27.56
C LEU A 279 -17.95 2.60 -27.64
N GLY A 280 -18.65 3.10 -26.62
CA GLY A 280 -18.82 4.54 -26.37
C GLY A 280 -18.14 4.98 -25.08
N LEU A 281 -17.33 6.02 -25.19
CA LEU A 281 -16.65 6.67 -24.08
C LEU A 281 -17.13 8.13 -24.00
N ASP A 282 -17.72 8.51 -22.88
CA ASP A 282 -18.28 9.85 -22.67
C ASP A 282 -17.72 10.50 -21.38
N GLY A 283 -17.47 11.80 -21.43
CA GLY A 283 -17.01 12.59 -20.29
C GLY A 283 -15.50 12.56 -20.04
N GLU A 284 -15.07 13.09 -18.89
CA GLU A 284 -13.65 13.29 -18.55
C GLU A 284 -13.04 12.05 -17.88
N LEU A 285 -12.73 11.06 -18.70
CA LEU A 285 -12.23 9.74 -18.27
C LEU A 285 -10.73 9.72 -17.94
N ASP A 286 -9.95 10.68 -18.45
CA ASP A 286 -8.50 10.77 -18.18
C ASP A 286 -8.19 11.23 -16.74
N ALA A 287 -9.17 11.82 -16.05
CA ALA A 287 -9.05 12.35 -14.69
C ALA A 287 -9.51 11.36 -13.60
N LEU A 288 -9.70 10.08 -13.93
CA LEU A 288 -10.18 9.10 -12.96
C LEU A 288 -9.12 8.72 -11.92
N PRO A 289 -9.51 8.49 -10.66
CA PRO A 289 -8.60 7.90 -9.68
C PRO A 289 -8.07 6.54 -10.20
N PRO A 290 -6.78 6.20 -10.03
CA PRO A 290 -6.19 4.99 -10.60
C PRO A 290 -6.92 3.69 -10.23
N ALA A 291 -7.48 3.62 -9.02
CA ALA A 291 -8.25 2.46 -8.56
C ALA A 291 -9.61 2.32 -9.27
N VAL A 292 -10.25 3.44 -9.60
CA VAL A 292 -11.53 3.48 -10.34
C VAL A 292 -11.27 3.18 -11.82
N ASP A 293 -10.23 3.78 -12.38
CA ASP A 293 -9.79 3.57 -13.76
C ASP A 293 -9.52 2.08 -14.06
N ALA A 294 -8.71 1.43 -13.21
CA ALA A 294 -8.43 0.00 -13.32
C ALA A 294 -9.68 -0.88 -13.11
N ALA A 295 -10.60 -0.46 -12.23
CA ALA A 295 -11.85 -1.19 -11.99
C ALA A 295 -12.79 -1.13 -13.19
N VAL A 296 -12.93 0.03 -13.83
CA VAL A 296 -13.70 0.20 -15.07
C VAL A 296 -13.14 -0.72 -16.17
N TYR A 297 -11.83 -0.70 -16.37
CA TYR A 297 -11.18 -1.57 -17.36
C TYR A 297 -11.49 -3.06 -17.11
N ARG A 298 -11.36 -3.52 -15.85
CA ARG A 298 -11.64 -4.91 -15.48
C ARG A 298 -13.10 -5.30 -15.66
N ILE A 299 -14.04 -4.42 -15.29
CA ILE A 299 -15.48 -4.67 -15.48
C ILE A 299 -15.79 -4.86 -16.96
N VAL A 300 -15.27 -3.99 -17.84
CA VAL A 300 -15.49 -4.11 -19.29
C VAL A 300 -14.82 -5.37 -19.84
N GLN A 301 -13.57 -5.64 -19.47
CA GLN A 301 -12.82 -6.82 -19.92
C GLN A 301 -13.55 -8.13 -19.60
N GLU A 302 -13.94 -8.30 -18.34
CA GLU A 302 -14.61 -9.52 -17.89
C GLU A 302 -16.01 -9.63 -18.51
N SER A 303 -16.74 -8.52 -18.65
CA SER A 303 -18.08 -8.52 -19.28
C SER A 303 -18.02 -8.88 -20.76
N VAL A 304 -17.06 -8.32 -21.52
CA VAL A 304 -16.85 -8.66 -22.93
C VAL A 304 -16.39 -10.12 -23.07
N THR A 305 -15.50 -10.58 -22.19
CA THR A 305 -15.03 -11.99 -22.19
C THR A 305 -16.20 -12.94 -21.91
N ASN A 306 -17.07 -12.60 -20.96
CA ASN A 306 -18.26 -13.38 -20.65
C ASN A 306 -19.25 -13.41 -21.81
N ALA A 307 -19.46 -12.29 -22.49
CA ALA A 307 -20.30 -12.27 -23.70
C ALA A 307 -19.72 -13.16 -24.80
N VAL A 308 -18.41 -13.10 -25.06
CA VAL A 308 -17.75 -13.95 -26.06
C VAL A 308 -17.85 -15.44 -25.73
N ARG A 309 -17.77 -15.81 -24.45
CA ARG A 309 -17.77 -17.22 -24.00
C ARG A 309 -19.16 -17.81 -23.84
N HIS A 310 -20.13 -17.01 -23.40
CA HIS A 310 -21.40 -17.52 -22.88
C HIS A 310 -22.63 -17.00 -23.63
N ALA A 311 -22.52 -15.94 -24.44
CA ALA A 311 -23.67 -15.42 -25.18
C ALA A 311 -23.92 -16.26 -26.45
N VAL A 312 -25.01 -17.04 -26.43
CA VAL A 312 -25.44 -17.86 -27.57
C VAL A 312 -26.15 -16.99 -28.59
N ASP A 313 -25.80 -17.11 -29.87
CA ASP A 313 -26.35 -16.32 -30.99
C ASP A 313 -26.21 -14.80 -30.85
N ALA A 314 -25.32 -14.32 -29.97
CA ALA A 314 -24.99 -12.91 -29.91
C ALA A 314 -24.24 -12.49 -31.18
N THR A 315 -24.55 -11.29 -31.67
CA THR A 315 -23.90 -10.66 -32.82
C THR A 315 -23.27 -9.32 -32.45
N GLU A 316 -23.70 -8.74 -31.33
CA GLU A 316 -23.27 -7.42 -30.88
C GLU A 316 -23.16 -7.35 -29.35
N VAL A 317 -22.13 -6.63 -28.89
CA VAL A 317 -21.96 -6.18 -27.50
C VAL A 317 -21.80 -4.68 -27.50
N VAL A 318 -22.66 -3.98 -26.75
CA VAL A 318 -22.60 -2.53 -26.57
C VAL A 318 -21.97 -2.24 -25.22
N VAL A 319 -20.87 -1.49 -25.24
CA VAL A 319 -20.13 -1.02 -24.07
C VAL A 319 -20.27 0.50 -24.00
N ARG A 320 -20.77 1.03 -22.89
CA ARG A 320 -20.83 2.46 -22.60
C ARG A 320 -20.12 2.76 -21.29
N VAL A 321 -19.19 3.70 -21.32
CA VAL A 321 -18.49 4.21 -20.13
C VAL A 321 -18.68 5.72 -20.11
N ALA A 322 -19.33 6.23 -19.06
CA ALA A 322 -19.60 7.66 -18.91
C ALA A 322 -19.08 8.19 -17.57
N ALA A 323 -18.21 9.20 -17.61
CA ALA A 323 -17.79 9.94 -16.43
C ALA A 323 -18.75 11.11 -16.15
N GLU A 324 -19.52 11.00 -15.07
CA GLU A 324 -20.39 12.06 -14.56
C GLU A 324 -19.67 12.87 -13.46
N ARG A 325 -20.31 13.90 -12.88
CA ARG A 325 -19.67 14.77 -11.88
C ARG A 325 -19.17 14.02 -10.64
N HIS A 326 -19.88 12.99 -10.20
CA HIS A 326 -19.58 12.28 -8.93
C HIS A 326 -19.34 10.78 -9.10
N ALA A 327 -19.66 10.20 -10.25
CA ALA A 327 -19.55 8.77 -10.49
C ALA A 327 -19.13 8.48 -11.93
N VAL A 328 -18.64 7.26 -12.15
CA VAL A 328 -18.43 6.65 -13.46
C VAL A 328 -19.45 5.55 -13.61
N ARG A 329 -20.25 5.62 -14.68
CA ARG A 329 -21.23 4.60 -15.03
C ARG A 329 -20.65 3.72 -16.14
N VAL A 330 -20.71 2.42 -15.94
CA VAL A 330 -20.30 1.41 -16.92
C VAL A 330 -21.53 0.56 -17.24
N SER A 331 -21.85 0.40 -18.52
CA SER A 331 -22.92 -0.49 -18.99
C SER A 331 -22.38 -1.37 -20.10
N VAL A 332 -22.52 -2.69 -19.95
CA VAL A 332 -22.16 -3.68 -20.97
C VAL A 332 -23.38 -4.55 -21.24
N ARG A 333 -23.78 -4.64 -22.51
CA ARG A 333 -24.99 -5.36 -22.93
C ARG A 333 -24.67 -6.19 -24.16
N ASP A 334 -25.00 -7.48 -24.14
CA ASP A 334 -25.01 -8.30 -25.35
C ASP A 334 -26.43 -8.51 -25.87
N ASN A 335 -26.56 -8.95 -27.12
CA ASN A 335 -27.84 -9.25 -27.76
C ASN A 335 -28.13 -10.75 -27.93
N GLY A 336 -27.44 -11.62 -27.18
CA GLY A 336 -27.58 -13.06 -27.26
C GLY A 336 -28.91 -13.60 -26.73
N ARG A 337 -29.16 -14.90 -26.95
CA ARG A 337 -30.33 -15.59 -26.42
C ARG A 337 -30.18 -15.86 -24.92
N ARG A 338 -31.33 -15.86 -24.22
CA ARG A 338 -31.41 -16.23 -22.81
C ARG A 338 -31.07 -17.70 -22.64
N THR A 339 -29.90 -17.99 -22.11
CA THR A 339 -29.63 -19.29 -21.49
C THR A 339 -30.04 -19.19 -20.02
N GLY A 340 -30.86 -20.14 -19.55
CA GLY A 340 -31.46 -20.10 -18.21
C GLY A 340 -30.44 -20.00 -17.08
N ARG A 341 -30.88 -19.53 -15.90
CA ARG A 341 -30.14 -19.33 -14.62
C ARG A 341 -28.66 -19.78 -14.66
N GLY A 342 -27.81 -18.97 -15.28
CA GLY A 342 -26.36 -19.11 -15.14
C GLY A 342 -26.01 -18.92 -13.68
N ARG A 343 -25.42 -19.94 -13.04
CA ARG A 343 -24.78 -19.78 -11.72
C ARG A 343 -23.87 -18.55 -11.80
N ASP A 344 -23.93 -17.67 -10.79
CA ASP A 344 -22.96 -16.59 -10.62
C ASP A 344 -21.55 -17.22 -10.63
N GLY A 345 -20.87 -17.17 -11.77
CA GLY A 345 -19.48 -17.59 -11.88
C GLY A 345 -18.62 -16.71 -10.97
N TYR A 346 -17.51 -17.25 -10.46
CA TYR A 346 -16.61 -16.55 -9.54
C TYR A 346 -16.18 -15.15 -10.04
N GLY A 347 -16.14 -14.94 -11.37
CA GLY A 347 -15.82 -13.64 -11.99
C GLY A 347 -16.81 -12.52 -11.65
N LEU A 348 -18.12 -12.76 -11.73
CA LEU A 348 -19.14 -11.74 -11.44
C LEU A 348 -19.20 -11.39 -9.94
N THR A 349 -19.00 -12.38 -9.06
CA THR A 349 -18.90 -12.16 -7.61
C THR A 349 -17.68 -11.29 -7.27
N GLY A 350 -16.51 -11.58 -7.84
CA GLY A 350 -15.30 -10.79 -7.65
C GLY A 350 -15.43 -9.34 -8.16
N LEU A 351 -16.13 -9.12 -9.27
CA LEU A 351 -16.42 -7.78 -9.76
C LEU A 351 -17.36 -6.99 -8.82
N ARG A 352 -18.40 -7.64 -8.25
CA ARG A 352 -19.31 -7.00 -7.28
C ARG A 352 -18.59 -6.60 -6.00
N GLU A 353 -17.75 -7.47 -5.45
CA GLU A 353 -16.93 -7.18 -4.28
C GLU A 353 -15.99 -6.00 -4.54
N ARG A 354 -15.30 -6.00 -5.69
CA ARG A 354 -14.38 -4.91 -6.07
C ARG A 354 -15.10 -3.56 -6.24
N ALA A 355 -16.27 -3.54 -6.88
CA ALA A 355 -17.07 -2.33 -7.00
C ALA A 355 -17.49 -1.80 -5.61
N THR A 356 -17.88 -2.72 -4.72
CA THR A 356 -18.29 -2.40 -3.33
C THR A 356 -17.13 -1.83 -2.52
N LEU A 357 -15.92 -2.38 -2.65
CA LEU A 357 -14.71 -1.89 -1.98
C LEU A 357 -14.36 -0.45 -2.38
N LEU A 358 -14.70 -0.05 -3.60
CA LEU A 358 -14.54 1.33 -4.08
C LEU A 358 -15.70 2.25 -3.68
N GLY A 359 -16.69 1.76 -2.94
CA GLY A 359 -17.90 2.51 -2.57
C GLY A 359 -18.92 2.61 -3.70
N GLY A 360 -18.80 1.77 -4.72
CA GLY A 360 -19.72 1.69 -5.86
C GLY A 360 -20.66 0.49 -5.79
N THR A 361 -21.41 0.28 -6.87
CA THR A 361 -22.33 -0.85 -7.02
C THR A 361 -22.14 -1.52 -8.38
N LEU A 362 -22.43 -2.82 -8.44
CA LEU A 362 -22.46 -3.58 -9.69
C LEU A 362 -23.66 -4.52 -9.69
N ARG A 363 -24.42 -4.49 -10.78
CA ARG A 363 -25.56 -5.37 -11.03
C ARG A 363 -25.29 -6.11 -12.34
N ALA A 364 -25.47 -7.42 -12.29
CA ALA A 364 -25.35 -8.27 -13.46
C ALA A 364 -26.56 -9.21 -13.50
N GLY A 365 -27.21 -9.31 -14.65
CA GLY A 365 -28.40 -10.11 -14.82
C GLY A 365 -28.91 -10.14 -16.26
N PRO A 366 -29.93 -10.98 -16.55
CA PRO A 366 -30.54 -11.04 -17.87
C PRO A 366 -31.23 -9.71 -18.21
N GLY A 367 -31.08 -9.25 -19.45
CA GLY A 367 -31.76 -8.07 -19.98
C GLY A 367 -33.28 -8.27 -20.05
N THR A 368 -34.05 -7.17 -20.00
CA THR A 368 -35.53 -7.22 -19.99
C THR A 368 -36.11 -7.88 -21.24
N ASP A 369 -35.44 -7.77 -22.38
CA ASP A 369 -35.86 -8.36 -23.66
C ASP A 369 -35.00 -9.57 -24.04
N ARG A 370 -33.69 -9.37 -24.21
CA ARG A 370 -32.70 -10.39 -24.62
C ARG A 370 -31.32 -10.07 -24.03
N GLY A 371 -30.39 -11.03 -24.09
CA GLY A 371 -29.00 -10.88 -23.68
C GLY A 371 -28.76 -10.75 -22.18
N TRP A 372 -27.51 -10.44 -21.82
CA TRP A 372 -27.06 -10.20 -20.46
C TRP A 372 -26.57 -8.76 -20.29
N HIS A 373 -26.89 -8.17 -19.14
CA HIS A 373 -26.56 -6.79 -18.82
C HIS A 373 -25.67 -6.74 -17.58
N VAL A 374 -24.60 -5.97 -17.67
CA VAL A 374 -23.74 -5.61 -16.53
C VAL A 374 -23.74 -4.09 -16.41
N ASP A 375 -24.26 -3.58 -15.30
CA ASP A 375 -24.29 -2.17 -14.97
C ASP A 375 -23.49 -1.93 -13.69
N ALA A 376 -22.54 -1.00 -13.72
CA ALA A 376 -21.75 -0.60 -12.57
C ALA A 376 -21.72 0.92 -12.41
N GLU A 377 -21.67 1.37 -11.16
CA GLU A 377 -21.56 2.77 -10.78
C GLU A 377 -20.46 2.91 -9.73
N LEU A 378 -19.40 3.65 -10.03
CA LEU A 378 -18.22 3.81 -9.19
C LEU A 378 -17.99 5.29 -8.84
N PRO A 379 -17.72 5.66 -7.58
CA PRO A 379 -17.54 7.07 -7.21
C PRO A 379 -16.22 7.65 -7.74
N ARG A 380 -16.24 8.89 -8.25
CA ARG A 380 -15.04 9.61 -8.77
C ARG A 380 -14.18 10.24 -7.68
N ALA A 381 -14.71 10.42 -6.46
CA ALA A 381 -13.98 10.97 -5.33
C ALA A 381 -13.91 9.95 -4.19
N ARG A 382 -12.77 9.88 -3.48
CA ARG A 382 -12.72 9.16 -2.20
C ARG A 382 -13.79 9.76 -1.29
N SER A 383 -14.74 8.94 -0.86
CA SER A 383 -15.60 9.28 0.26
C SER A 383 -14.74 9.34 1.52
N GLU A 384 -14.13 10.50 1.80
CA GLU A 384 -13.90 10.92 3.17
C GLU A 384 -15.25 11.37 3.72
N SER A 385 -16.05 10.42 4.22
CA SER A 385 -17.27 10.71 4.97
C SER A 385 -17.42 9.74 6.13
N GLY A 386 -16.43 9.80 7.02
CA GLY A 386 -16.57 9.40 8.42
C GLY A 386 -16.69 10.64 9.29
N VAL A 387 -17.82 11.36 9.23
CA VAL A 387 -18.20 12.33 10.27
C VAL A 387 -19.60 11.97 10.74
N HIS A 388 -19.64 11.29 11.89
CA HIS A 388 -20.83 11.10 12.70
C HIS A 388 -21.40 12.48 13.07
N SER A 389 -22.39 12.97 12.33
CA SER A 389 -23.27 14.03 12.82
C SER A 389 -24.20 13.45 13.86
N ARG A 390 -23.90 13.70 15.15
CA ARG A 390 -24.81 13.45 16.27
C ARG A 390 -26.16 14.14 16.00
N PRO A 391 -27.31 13.49 16.29
CA PRO A 391 -28.58 14.19 16.33
C PRO A 391 -28.60 15.12 17.55
N ARG A 392 -28.88 16.41 17.32
CA ARG A 392 -29.32 17.34 18.38
C ARG A 392 -30.67 16.82 18.89
N ARG A 393 -30.75 16.56 20.19
CA ARG A 393 -31.98 16.70 20.97
C ARG A 393 -31.87 17.98 21.78
#